data_AF-A0A0D0N0J6-F1
#
_entry.id   AF-A0A0D0N0J6-F1
#
_cell.length_a   1.000
_cell.length_b   1.000
_cell.length_c   1.000
_cell.angle_alpha   90.00
_cell.angle_beta   90.00
_cell.angle_gamma   90.00
#
_symmetry.space_group_name_H-M   'P 1'
#
loop_
_entity.id
_entity.type
_entity.pdbx_description
1 polymer ?
#
loop_
_entity_poly.entity_id
_entity_poly.type
_entity_poly.pdbx_seq_one_letter_code
_entity_poly.pdbx_strand_id
1 'polypeptide(L)'
;MDIERLLLRSDELDATIMRMLDLDQYPVYGDGAERLGLSVTAASLSIDHARALRSLVEGGFVSSAVPLMRLQFESTTRSAWLLFAASESQVTLAAAPLTVEADEAARKLPAAREMIKQLRGASIAVPAAAAPAAMLGRFEDMQRHALNSFVHVGVHALRRHQDGFPLKLVCQLIECSNGLVTIAAMLLAILTGDPVLAARMNRVHVGFEDCLTPLLPSY
;
A
#
# COMPACT_ATOMS: atom_id res chain seq x y z
N MET A 1 -22.00 -7.11 4.93
CA MET A 1 -21.99 -7.16 3.45
C MET A 1 -21.46 -8.54 3.06
N ASP A 2 -21.98 -9.15 1.99
CA ASP A 2 -21.37 -10.37 1.44
C ASP A 2 -20.08 -10.03 0.65
N ILE A 3 -19.33 -11.06 0.25
CA ILE A 3 -18.05 -10.88 -0.46
C ILE A 3 -18.27 -10.25 -1.84
N GLU A 4 -19.29 -10.68 -2.58
CA GLU A 4 -19.56 -10.21 -3.94
C GLU A 4 -19.83 -8.70 -3.97
N ARG A 5 -20.73 -8.23 -3.09
CA ARG A 5 -21.00 -6.79 -2.97
C ARG A 5 -19.79 -6.03 -2.46
N LEU A 6 -19.00 -6.61 -1.55
CA LEU A 6 -17.77 -5.96 -1.07
C LEU A 6 -16.74 -5.80 -2.20
N LEU A 7 -16.54 -6.82 -3.03
CA LEU A 7 -15.66 -6.76 -4.20
C LEU A 7 -16.14 -5.70 -5.19
N LEU A 8 -17.43 -5.69 -5.53
CA LEU A 8 -18.02 -4.67 -6.40
C LEU A 8 -17.75 -3.24 -5.89
N ARG A 9 -18.00 -2.99 -4.61
CA ARG A 9 -17.74 -1.67 -3.98
C ARG A 9 -16.25 -1.32 -3.97
N SER A 10 -15.38 -2.31 -3.85
CA SER A 10 -13.93 -2.13 -3.93
C SER A 10 -13.47 -1.74 -5.34
N ASP A 11 -14.07 -2.31 -6.37
CA ASP A 11 -13.77 -1.96 -7.76
C ASP A 11 -14.34 -0.60 -8.15
N GLU A 12 -15.52 -0.22 -7.62
CA GLU A 12 -16.05 1.14 -7.75
C GLU A 12 -15.14 2.20 -7.09
N LEU A 13 -14.56 1.87 -5.94
CA LEU A 13 -13.55 2.72 -5.27
C LEU A 13 -12.30 2.85 -6.14
N ASP A 14 -11.77 1.74 -6.65
CA ASP A 14 -10.60 1.70 -7.54
C ASP A 14 -10.84 2.56 -8.80
N ALA A 15 -11.95 2.33 -9.50
CA ALA A 15 -12.33 3.08 -10.70
C ALA A 15 -12.55 4.59 -10.40
N THR A 16 -13.02 4.93 -9.21
CA THR A 16 -13.17 6.33 -8.80
C THR A 16 -11.80 6.98 -8.56
N ILE A 17 -10.89 6.29 -7.89
CA ILE A 17 -9.50 6.73 -7.70
C ILE A 17 -8.82 6.93 -9.06
N MET A 18 -8.89 5.94 -9.95
CA MET A 18 -8.22 6.01 -11.25
C MET A 18 -8.79 7.11 -12.15
N ARG A 19 -10.09 7.44 -12.06
CA ARG A 19 -10.65 8.59 -12.80
C ARG A 19 -10.17 9.93 -12.27
N MET A 20 -9.73 9.99 -11.02
CA MET A 20 -9.18 11.21 -10.43
C MET A 20 -7.69 11.38 -10.74
N LEU A 21 -6.96 10.28 -10.85
CA LEU A 21 -5.53 10.26 -11.16
C LEU A 21 -5.32 10.26 -12.68
N ASP A 22 -4.75 11.33 -13.21
CA ASP A 22 -4.22 11.33 -14.57
C ASP A 22 -2.74 10.91 -14.52
N LEU A 23 -2.48 9.62 -14.80
CA LEU A 23 -1.14 9.05 -14.67
C LEU A 23 -0.13 9.64 -15.68
N ASP A 24 -0.61 10.32 -16.73
CA ASP A 24 0.26 10.94 -17.75
C ASP A 24 0.93 12.24 -17.24
N GLN A 25 0.62 12.69 -16.02
CA GLN A 25 1.08 13.96 -15.45
C GLN A 25 2.19 13.81 -14.39
N TYR A 26 2.73 12.61 -14.16
CA TYR A 26 3.82 12.48 -13.18
C TYR A 26 5.12 13.08 -13.68
N PRO A 27 5.88 13.78 -12.80
CA PRO A 27 7.12 14.43 -13.20
C PRO A 27 8.16 13.39 -13.66
N VAL A 28 8.43 13.37 -14.97
CA VAL A 28 9.43 12.49 -15.61
C VAL A 28 10.80 13.18 -15.74
N TYR A 29 10.86 14.49 -15.47
CA TYR A 29 12.06 15.32 -15.66
C TYR A 29 12.22 16.31 -14.51
N GLY A 30 13.45 16.73 -14.23
CA GLY A 30 13.80 17.72 -13.20
C GLY A 30 14.42 17.13 -11.93
N ASP A 31 14.77 18.01 -10.99
CA ASP A 31 15.36 17.62 -9.72
C ASP A 31 14.41 16.71 -8.94
N GLY A 32 14.93 15.57 -8.47
CA GLY A 32 14.14 14.57 -7.74
C GLY A 32 13.26 13.65 -8.59
N ALA A 33 13.29 13.74 -9.93
CA ALA A 33 12.48 12.89 -10.80
C ALA A 33 12.66 11.37 -10.52
N GLU A 34 13.87 10.93 -10.20
CA GLU A 34 14.14 9.53 -9.82
C GLU A 34 13.39 9.11 -8.55
N ARG A 35 13.44 9.95 -7.50
CA ARG A 35 12.72 9.73 -6.24
C ARG A 35 11.21 9.68 -6.48
N LEU A 36 10.68 10.65 -7.21
CA LEU A 36 9.25 10.77 -7.50
C LEU A 36 8.79 9.57 -8.34
N GLY A 37 9.53 9.23 -9.41
CA GLY A 37 9.23 8.09 -10.28
C GLY A 37 9.26 6.74 -9.56
N LEU A 38 10.23 6.49 -8.69
CA LEU A 38 10.26 5.28 -7.85
C LEU A 38 9.10 5.24 -6.86
N SER A 39 8.73 6.39 -6.27
CA SER A 39 7.58 6.47 -5.36
C SER A 39 6.26 6.18 -6.09
N VAL A 40 6.07 6.73 -7.30
CA VAL A 40 4.94 6.41 -8.19
C VAL A 40 4.91 4.92 -8.51
N THR A 41 6.05 4.35 -8.92
CA THR A 41 6.17 2.92 -9.27
C THR A 41 5.74 2.03 -8.10
N ALA A 42 6.23 2.32 -6.89
CA ALA A 42 5.86 1.56 -5.70
C ALA A 42 4.38 1.71 -5.31
N ALA A 43 3.78 2.89 -5.49
CA ALA A 43 2.34 3.09 -5.25
C ALA A 43 1.48 2.37 -6.31
N SER A 44 1.88 2.41 -7.58
CA SER A 44 1.22 1.67 -8.66
C SER A 44 1.25 0.16 -8.41
N LEU A 45 2.42 -0.37 -8.01
CA LEU A 45 2.56 -1.79 -7.68
C LEU A 45 1.65 -2.21 -6.51
N SER A 46 1.47 -1.33 -5.53
CA SER A 46 0.50 -1.55 -4.44
C SER A 46 -0.94 -1.68 -4.96
N ILE A 47 -1.35 -0.82 -5.90
CA ILE A 47 -2.68 -0.90 -6.53
C ILE A 47 -2.85 -2.22 -7.30
N ASP A 48 -1.83 -2.65 -8.05
CA ASP A 48 -1.88 -3.92 -8.76
C ASP A 48 -1.99 -5.13 -7.83
N HIS A 49 -1.28 -5.11 -6.70
CA HIS A 49 -1.44 -6.12 -5.66
C HIS A 49 -2.85 -6.15 -5.08
N ALA A 50 -3.50 -4.99 -4.90
CA ALA A 50 -4.87 -4.91 -4.43
C ALA A 50 -5.86 -5.55 -5.43
N ARG A 51 -5.71 -5.24 -6.72
CA ARG A 51 -6.52 -5.81 -7.80
C ARG A 51 -6.34 -7.33 -7.89
N ALA A 52 -5.10 -7.80 -7.87
CA ALA A 52 -4.79 -9.23 -7.88
C ALA A 52 -5.35 -9.96 -6.65
N LEU A 53 -5.29 -9.32 -5.46
CA LEU A 53 -5.92 -9.85 -4.25
C LEU A 53 -7.42 -10.03 -4.44
N ARG A 54 -8.12 -9.03 -4.99
CA ARG A 54 -9.57 -9.11 -5.25
C ARG A 54 -9.90 -10.24 -6.22
N SER A 55 -9.18 -10.35 -7.33
CA SER A 55 -9.37 -11.44 -8.30
C SER A 55 -9.14 -12.83 -7.70
N LEU A 56 -8.14 -12.98 -6.81
CA LEU A 56 -7.91 -14.25 -6.12
C LEU A 56 -9.03 -14.57 -5.13
N VAL A 57 -9.56 -13.57 -4.41
CA VAL A 57 -10.68 -13.78 -3.49
C VAL A 57 -11.95 -14.17 -4.27
N GLU A 58 -12.23 -13.50 -5.38
CA GLU A 58 -13.34 -13.83 -6.28
C GLU A 58 -13.24 -15.28 -6.79
N GLY A 59 -12.03 -15.71 -7.17
CA GLY A 59 -11.76 -17.10 -7.58
C GLY A 59 -11.71 -18.12 -6.43
N GLY A 60 -11.92 -17.72 -5.17
CA GLY A 60 -11.87 -18.60 -4.01
C GLY A 60 -10.45 -18.96 -3.53
N PHE A 61 -9.40 -18.36 -4.10
CA PHE A 61 -7.99 -18.59 -3.78
C PHE A 61 -7.49 -17.74 -2.60
N VAL A 62 -8.25 -17.73 -1.49
CA VAL A 62 -7.99 -16.83 -0.35
C VAL A 62 -6.60 -17.05 0.29
N SER A 63 -6.12 -18.29 0.38
CA SER A 63 -4.77 -18.59 0.89
C SER A 63 -3.67 -17.88 0.07
N SER A 64 -3.88 -17.71 -1.24
CA SER A 64 -2.96 -17.01 -2.14
C SER A 64 -3.19 -15.50 -2.12
N ALA A 65 -4.40 -15.05 -1.81
CA ALA A 65 -4.74 -13.63 -1.69
C ALA A 65 -4.10 -12.98 -0.45
N VAL A 66 -4.01 -13.68 0.68
CA VAL A 66 -3.47 -13.10 1.94
C VAL A 66 -2.01 -12.64 1.82
N PRO A 67 -1.07 -13.40 1.22
CA PRO A 67 0.29 -12.91 0.95
C PRO A 67 0.34 -11.63 0.11
N LEU A 68 -0.59 -11.42 -0.84
CA LEU A 68 -0.61 -10.19 -1.64
C LEU A 68 -0.87 -8.94 -0.78
N MET A 69 -1.63 -9.07 0.32
CA MET A 69 -1.81 -7.95 1.25
C MET A 69 -0.48 -7.54 1.91
N ARG A 70 0.46 -8.48 2.10
CA ARG A 70 1.81 -8.16 2.57
C ARG A 70 2.61 -7.41 1.52
N LEU A 71 2.58 -7.87 0.28
CA LEU A 71 3.28 -7.22 -0.83
C LEU A 71 2.73 -5.81 -1.08
N GLN A 72 1.41 -5.65 -1.01
CA GLN A 72 0.73 -4.36 -1.09
C GLN A 72 1.21 -3.41 0.00
N PHE A 73 1.20 -3.86 1.27
CA PHE A 73 1.66 -3.07 2.40
C PHE A 73 3.12 -2.63 2.26
N GLU A 74 4.02 -3.54 1.87
CA GLU A 74 5.43 -3.23 1.70
C GLU A 74 5.66 -2.25 0.54
N SER A 75 4.88 -2.37 -0.54
CA SER A 75 4.93 -1.45 -1.68
C SER A 75 4.41 -0.05 -1.32
N THR A 76 3.28 0.05 -0.61
CA THR A 76 2.78 1.35 -0.09
C THR A 76 3.79 1.98 0.87
N THR A 77 4.40 1.17 1.74
CA THR A 77 5.43 1.64 2.68
C THR A 77 6.65 2.16 1.95
N ARG A 78 7.13 1.44 0.93
CA ARG A 78 8.24 1.85 0.08
C ARG A 78 7.95 3.16 -0.62
N SER A 79 6.75 3.32 -1.18
CA SER A 79 6.33 4.56 -1.84
C SER A 79 6.39 5.77 -0.91
N ALA A 80 5.76 5.68 0.26
CA ALA A 80 5.79 6.76 1.26
C ALA A 80 7.21 7.07 1.73
N TRP A 81 8.01 6.04 1.99
CA TRP A 81 9.38 6.18 2.46
C TRP A 81 10.29 6.82 1.40
N LEU A 82 10.21 6.40 0.15
CA LEU A 82 10.91 7.03 -0.96
C LEU A 82 10.56 8.52 -1.06
N LEU A 83 9.28 8.85 -0.92
CA LEU A 83 8.82 10.23 -1.02
C LEU A 83 9.32 11.13 0.12
N PHE A 84 9.27 10.65 1.36
CA PHE A 84 9.42 11.53 2.52
C PHE A 84 10.68 11.30 3.38
N ALA A 85 11.36 10.16 3.26
CA ALA A 85 12.36 9.75 4.25
C ALA A 85 13.65 9.14 3.69
N ALA A 86 13.64 8.55 2.49
CA ALA A 86 14.83 7.96 1.90
C ALA A 86 15.93 9.02 1.67
N SER A 87 17.20 8.67 1.88
CA SER A 87 18.32 9.52 1.47
C SER A 87 18.54 9.45 -0.05
N GLU A 88 19.23 10.44 -0.62
CA GLU A 88 19.60 10.40 -2.06
C GLU A 88 20.39 9.12 -2.41
N SER A 89 21.32 8.70 -1.55
CA SER A 89 22.06 7.44 -1.76
C SER A 89 21.18 6.19 -1.77
N GLN A 90 20.08 6.19 -1.01
CA GLN A 90 19.11 5.11 -1.01
C GLN A 90 18.19 5.15 -2.25
N VAL A 91 17.84 6.35 -2.72
CA VAL A 91 17.10 6.54 -3.97
C VAL A 91 17.94 6.04 -5.15
N THR A 92 19.19 6.47 -5.28
CA THR A 92 20.11 6.00 -6.33
C THR A 92 20.29 4.49 -6.28
N LEU A 93 20.40 3.90 -5.08
CA LEU A 93 20.51 2.46 -4.93
C LEU A 93 19.23 1.72 -5.36
N ALA A 94 18.05 2.29 -5.09
CA ALA A 94 16.78 1.71 -5.50
C ALA A 94 16.50 1.87 -7.01
N ALA A 95 17.11 2.86 -7.67
CA ALA A 95 17.02 3.09 -9.11
C ALA A 95 18.09 2.33 -9.92
N ALA A 96 19.02 1.64 -9.23
CA ALA A 96 20.15 0.98 -9.87
C ALA A 96 19.69 -0.06 -10.92
N PRO A 97 20.42 -0.21 -12.03
CA PRO A 97 20.07 -1.16 -13.09
C PRO A 97 20.12 -2.61 -12.58
N LEU A 98 19.34 -3.49 -13.21
CA LEU A 98 19.26 -4.92 -12.87
C LEU A 98 20.57 -5.65 -13.22
N THR A 99 21.54 -5.58 -12.32
CA THR A 99 22.83 -6.28 -12.36
C THR A 99 23.01 -7.07 -11.07
N VAL A 100 23.89 -8.07 -11.07
CA VAL A 100 24.15 -8.89 -9.88
C VAL A 100 24.66 -8.02 -8.73
N GLU A 101 25.59 -7.12 -9.04
CA GLU A 101 26.21 -6.20 -8.08
C GLU A 101 25.17 -5.21 -7.49
N ALA A 102 24.27 -4.70 -8.33
CA ALA A 102 23.19 -3.83 -7.88
C ALA A 102 22.16 -4.59 -7.02
N ASP A 103 21.79 -5.82 -7.36
CA ASP A 103 20.91 -6.66 -6.54
C ASP A 103 21.50 -6.89 -5.14
N GLU A 104 22.78 -7.26 -5.08
CA GLU A 104 23.48 -7.46 -3.81
C GLU A 104 23.55 -6.17 -2.98
N ALA A 105 23.81 -5.03 -3.62
CA ALA A 105 23.83 -3.74 -2.95
C ALA A 105 22.44 -3.34 -2.45
N ALA A 106 21.38 -3.57 -3.24
CA ALA A 106 20.00 -3.23 -2.92
C ALA A 106 19.47 -3.95 -1.68
N ARG A 107 20.06 -5.09 -1.28
CA ARG A 107 19.76 -5.77 0.00
C ARG A 107 20.02 -4.91 1.24
N LYS A 108 20.80 -3.83 1.11
CA LYS A 108 21.04 -2.85 2.18
C LYS A 108 19.87 -1.87 2.38
N LEU A 109 18.93 -1.82 1.44
CA LEU A 109 17.72 -1.01 1.61
C LEU A 109 16.94 -1.50 2.85
N PRO A 110 16.36 -0.58 3.64
CA PRO A 110 15.64 -0.97 4.84
C PRO A 110 14.47 -1.89 4.51
N ALA A 111 14.07 -2.74 5.46
CA ALA A 111 12.79 -3.42 5.41
C ALA A 111 11.66 -2.47 5.85
N ALA A 112 10.40 -2.84 5.58
CA ALA A 112 9.22 -1.98 5.84
C ALA A 112 9.18 -1.42 7.27
N ARG A 113 9.55 -2.21 8.28
CA ARG A 113 9.60 -1.76 9.69
C ARG A 113 10.57 -0.60 9.91
N GLU A 114 11.77 -0.69 9.33
CA GLU A 114 12.77 0.37 9.46
C GLU A 114 12.38 1.58 8.60
N MET A 115 11.76 1.37 7.43
CA MET A 115 11.17 2.46 6.64
C MET A 115 10.11 3.24 7.43
N ILE A 116 9.21 2.56 8.14
CA ILE A 116 8.19 3.19 8.98
C ILE A 116 8.83 3.98 10.11
N LYS A 117 9.88 3.45 10.73
CA LYS A 117 10.63 4.19 11.76
C LYS A 117 11.28 5.45 11.20
N GLN A 118 11.89 5.37 10.01
CA GLN A 118 12.46 6.54 9.32
C GLN A 118 11.38 7.56 8.94
N LEU A 119 10.21 7.10 8.45
CA LEU A 119 9.05 7.94 8.17
C LEU A 119 8.53 8.68 9.41
N ARG A 120 8.45 7.99 10.56
CA ARG A 120 8.10 8.63 11.84
C ARG A 120 9.11 9.72 12.21
N GLY A 121 10.42 9.48 12.01
CA GLY A 121 11.45 10.50 12.21
C GLY A 121 11.28 11.71 11.28
N ALA A 122 11.07 11.45 9.98
CA ALA A 122 10.86 12.49 8.98
C ALA A 122 9.61 13.35 9.25
N SER A 123 8.58 12.77 9.86
CA SER A 123 7.31 13.47 10.17
C SER A 123 7.46 14.70 11.08
N ILE A 124 8.57 14.80 11.82
CA ILE A 124 8.89 15.97 12.65
C ILE A 124 9.13 17.21 11.79
N ALA A 125 9.79 17.04 10.63
CA ALA A 125 10.12 18.11 9.70
C ALA A 125 9.19 18.17 8.48
N VAL A 126 8.58 17.06 8.11
CA VAL A 126 7.71 16.92 6.93
C VAL A 126 6.31 16.50 7.38
N PRO A 127 5.39 17.46 7.63
CA PRO A 127 4.05 17.17 8.15
C PRO A 127 3.26 16.16 7.29
N ALA A 128 3.46 16.18 5.96
CA ALA A 128 2.83 15.25 5.02
C ALA A 128 3.19 13.78 5.28
N ALA A 129 4.31 13.49 5.95
CA ALA A 129 4.73 12.14 6.30
C ALA A 129 4.01 11.57 7.54
N ALA A 130 3.37 12.42 8.37
CA ALA A 130 2.81 12.01 9.65
C ALA A 130 1.65 11.00 9.50
N ALA A 131 0.70 11.29 8.60
CA ALA A 131 -0.45 10.41 8.39
C ALA A 131 -0.04 9.03 7.80
N PRO A 132 0.77 8.94 6.71
CA PRO A 132 1.30 7.68 6.23
C PRO A 132 2.08 6.91 7.30
N ALA A 133 2.95 7.57 8.08
CA ALA A 133 3.73 6.94 9.13
C ALA A 133 2.85 6.31 10.23
N ALA A 134 1.78 7.00 10.62
CA ALA A 134 0.82 6.52 11.61
C ALA A 134 -0.01 5.34 11.07
N MET A 135 -0.57 5.46 9.86
CA MET A 135 -1.42 4.44 9.26
C MET A 135 -0.66 3.15 8.97
N LEU A 136 0.50 3.26 8.33
CA LEU A 136 1.36 2.10 8.01
C LEU A 136 1.93 1.46 9.28
N GLY A 137 2.27 2.27 10.29
CA GLY A 137 2.69 1.77 11.59
C GLY A 137 1.62 0.92 12.28
N ARG A 138 0.37 1.39 12.32
CA ARG A 138 -0.74 0.61 12.88
C ARG A 138 -0.98 -0.68 12.10
N PHE A 139 -0.93 -0.62 10.77
CA PHE A 139 -1.07 -1.81 9.93
C PHE A 139 0.01 -2.85 10.26
N GLU A 140 1.27 -2.42 10.38
CA GLU A 140 2.38 -3.30 10.74
C GLU A 140 2.13 -3.99 12.09
N ASP A 141 1.74 -3.23 13.11
CA ASP A 141 1.52 -3.75 14.46
C ASP A 141 0.37 -4.77 14.49
N MET A 142 -0.69 -4.54 13.71
CA MET A 142 -1.86 -5.41 13.67
C MET A 142 -1.68 -6.66 12.82
N GLN A 143 -1.02 -6.56 11.66
CA GLN A 143 -1.08 -7.60 10.62
C GLN A 143 0.22 -8.41 10.44
N ARG A 144 1.35 -7.93 10.95
CA ARG A 144 2.68 -8.53 10.67
C ARG A 144 2.76 -10.02 10.99
N HIS A 145 2.29 -10.43 12.17
CA HIS A 145 2.39 -11.83 12.61
C HIS A 145 1.53 -12.76 11.74
N ALA A 146 0.30 -12.37 11.44
CA ALA A 146 -0.59 -13.14 10.59
C ALA A 146 -0.01 -13.26 9.18
N LEU A 147 0.39 -12.13 8.57
CA LEU A 147 0.94 -12.11 7.22
C LEU A 147 2.23 -12.92 7.08
N ASN A 148 3.14 -12.85 8.05
CA ASN A 148 4.35 -13.69 8.08
C ASN A 148 4.01 -15.18 8.05
N SER A 149 2.97 -15.59 8.80
CA SER A 149 2.53 -16.98 8.78
C SER A 149 2.01 -17.40 7.41
N PHE A 150 1.41 -16.51 6.61
CA PHE A 150 0.97 -16.85 5.26
C PHE A 150 2.13 -16.89 4.25
N VAL A 151 3.04 -15.94 4.32
CA VAL A 151 4.23 -15.89 3.45
C VAL A 151 5.12 -17.13 3.63
N HIS A 152 5.27 -17.62 4.86
CA HIS A 152 6.16 -18.75 5.17
C HIS A 152 5.43 -20.08 5.37
N VAL A 153 4.15 -20.19 4.96
CA VAL A 153 3.35 -21.43 5.11
C VAL A 153 3.34 -21.94 6.56
N GLY A 154 3.27 -21.01 7.52
CA GLY A 154 3.17 -21.29 8.95
C GLY A 154 1.76 -21.74 9.37
N VAL A 155 1.56 -21.88 10.69
CA VAL A 155 0.35 -22.49 11.28
C VAL A 155 -0.96 -21.83 10.83
N HIS A 156 -1.02 -20.50 10.67
CA HIS A 156 -2.23 -19.84 10.21
C HIS A 156 -2.56 -20.20 8.75
N ALA A 157 -1.54 -20.28 7.88
CA ALA A 157 -1.73 -20.63 6.48
C ALA A 157 -2.25 -22.06 6.35
N LEU A 158 -1.60 -23.01 7.02
CA LEU A 158 -1.95 -24.43 6.99
C LEU A 158 -3.36 -24.66 7.53
N ARG A 159 -3.68 -24.11 8.71
CA ARG A 159 -5.00 -24.28 9.32
C ARG A 159 -6.11 -23.62 8.52
N ARG A 160 -5.90 -22.42 7.97
CA ARG A 160 -6.93 -21.76 7.16
C ARG A 160 -7.15 -22.42 5.81
N HIS A 161 -6.11 -22.97 5.21
CA HIS A 161 -6.25 -23.73 3.98
C HIS A 161 -7.02 -25.04 4.23
N GLN A 162 -6.76 -25.71 5.35
CA GLN A 162 -7.44 -26.96 5.72
C GLN A 162 -8.88 -26.75 6.21
N ASP A 163 -9.09 -25.77 7.10
CA ASP A 163 -10.35 -25.58 7.84
C ASP A 163 -11.28 -24.53 7.18
N GLY A 164 -10.77 -23.84 6.16
CA GLY A 164 -11.47 -22.77 5.46
C GLY A 164 -11.33 -21.38 6.11
N PHE A 165 -11.92 -20.39 5.45
CA PHE A 165 -11.88 -18.99 5.86
C PHE A 165 -13.27 -18.53 6.33
N PRO A 166 -13.43 -18.09 7.59
CA PRO A 166 -14.61 -17.39 8.05
C PRO A 166 -14.85 -16.15 7.19
N LEU A 167 -16.10 -15.94 6.79
CA LEU A 167 -16.54 -14.81 5.97
C LEU A 167 -15.96 -13.47 6.47
N LYS A 168 -16.05 -13.22 7.78
CA LYS A 168 -15.52 -11.99 8.41
C LYS A 168 -14.04 -11.76 8.13
N LEU A 169 -13.22 -12.81 8.10
CA LEU A 169 -11.78 -12.67 7.83
C LEU A 169 -11.54 -12.26 6.36
N VAL A 170 -12.30 -12.85 5.44
CA VAL A 170 -12.22 -12.51 4.01
C VAL A 170 -12.67 -11.07 3.77
N CYS A 171 -13.76 -10.63 4.41
CA CYS A 171 -14.20 -9.24 4.35
C CYS A 171 -13.13 -8.28 4.90
N GLN A 172 -12.56 -8.59 6.06
CA GLN A 172 -11.51 -7.78 6.67
C GLN A 172 -10.25 -7.70 5.80
N LEU A 173 -9.88 -8.79 5.10
CA LEU A 173 -8.77 -8.80 4.14
C LEU A 173 -9.01 -7.78 3.02
N ILE A 174 -10.20 -7.79 2.41
CA ILE A 174 -10.55 -6.85 1.33
C ILE A 174 -10.62 -5.40 1.86
N GLU A 175 -11.28 -5.18 2.99
CA GLU A 175 -11.40 -3.86 3.62
C GLU A 175 -10.03 -3.25 3.98
N CYS A 176 -9.12 -4.07 4.51
CA CYS A 176 -7.75 -3.65 4.81
C CYS A 176 -6.96 -3.33 3.54
N SER A 177 -7.11 -4.14 2.49
CA SER A 177 -6.52 -3.88 1.17
C SER A 177 -7.02 -2.55 0.59
N ASN A 178 -8.32 -2.27 0.67
CA ASN A 178 -8.88 -0.99 0.23
C ASN A 178 -8.33 0.20 1.03
N GLY A 179 -8.12 0.02 2.34
CA GLY A 179 -7.41 1.00 3.16
C GLY A 179 -6.02 1.33 2.62
N LEU A 180 -5.23 0.31 2.24
CA LEU A 180 -3.91 0.52 1.63
C LEU A 180 -3.99 1.18 0.24
N VAL A 181 -5.02 0.88 -0.56
CA VAL A 181 -5.29 1.56 -1.84
C VAL A 181 -5.52 3.05 -1.63
N THR A 182 -6.32 3.46 -0.65
CA THR A 182 -6.55 4.89 -0.37
C THR A 182 -5.29 5.63 0.05
N ILE A 183 -4.38 4.98 0.81
CA ILE A 183 -3.07 5.56 1.14
C ILE A 183 -2.22 5.71 -0.13
N ALA A 184 -2.12 4.66 -0.94
CA ALA A 184 -1.34 4.70 -2.20
C ALA A 184 -1.87 5.77 -3.15
N ALA A 185 -3.19 5.90 -3.28
CA ALA A 185 -3.85 6.93 -4.07
C ALA A 185 -3.56 8.35 -3.57
N MET A 186 -3.53 8.56 -2.25
CA MET A 186 -3.16 9.85 -1.68
C MET A 186 -1.69 10.21 -1.96
N LEU A 187 -0.77 9.23 -1.88
CA LEU A 187 0.64 9.43 -2.27
C LEU A 187 0.74 9.82 -3.74
N LEU A 188 0.04 9.10 -4.62
CA LEU A 188 -0.05 9.40 -6.04
C LEU A 188 -0.64 10.80 -6.30
N ALA A 189 -1.65 11.23 -5.56
CA ALA A 189 -2.19 12.59 -5.68
C ALA A 189 -1.17 13.65 -5.25
N ILE A 190 -0.45 13.43 -4.14
CA ILE A 190 0.62 14.35 -3.67
C ILE A 190 1.73 14.48 -4.73
N LEU A 191 2.11 13.37 -5.36
CA LEU A 191 3.17 13.31 -6.36
C LEU A 191 2.86 14.10 -7.65
N THR A 192 1.60 14.44 -7.91
CA THR A 192 1.23 15.33 -9.03
C THR A 192 1.58 16.79 -8.77
N GLY A 193 1.79 17.18 -7.51
CA GLY A 193 1.93 18.58 -7.12
C GLY A 193 0.64 19.40 -7.19
N ASP A 194 -0.51 18.82 -7.58
CA ASP A 194 -1.79 19.51 -7.62
C ASP A 194 -2.49 19.46 -6.23
N PRO A 195 -2.56 20.58 -5.49
CA PRO A 195 -3.19 20.63 -4.18
C PRO A 195 -4.72 20.41 -4.26
N VAL A 196 -5.36 20.73 -5.39
CA VAL A 196 -6.80 20.50 -5.60
C VAL A 196 -7.06 19.01 -5.74
N LEU A 197 -6.26 18.31 -6.53
CA LEU A 197 -6.32 16.85 -6.64
C LEU A 197 -6.06 16.18 -5.28
N ALA A 198 -5.01 16.59 -4.55
CA ALA A 198 -4.72 16.06 -3.22
C ALA A 198 -5.89 16.26 -2.24
N ALA A 199 -6.51 17.45 -2.22
CA ALA A 199 -7.67 17.74 -1.38
C ALA A 199 -8.90 16.88 -1.75
N ARG A 200 -9.14 16.67 -3.05
CA ARG A 200 -10.21 15.78 -3.52
C ARG A 200 -9.93 14.33 -3.14
N MET A 201 -8.69 13.85 -3.35
CA MET A 201 -8.29 12.48 -3.05
C MET A 201 -8.40 12.16 -1.56
N ASN A 202 -8.11 13.13 -0.68
CA ASN A 202 -8.32 12.98 0.75
C ASN A 202 -9.79 12.67 1.13
N ARG A 203 -10.75 12.99 0.26
CA ARG A 203 -12.17 12.70 0.45
C ARG A 203 -12.68 11.49 -0.33
N VAL A 204 -11.79 10.71 -0.98
CA VAL A 204 -12.21 9.57 -1.82
C VAL A 204 -12.90 8.44 -1.03
N HIS A 205 -12.66 8.39 0.28
CA HIS A 205 -13.32 7.44 1.18
C HIS A 205 -14.80 7.78 1.44
N VAL A 206 -15.21 9.03 1.19
CA VAL A 206 -16.58 9.48 1.44
C VAL A 206 -17.51 8.80 0.45
N GLY A 207 -18.50 8.06 0.97
CA GLY A 207 -19.37 7.23 0.17
C GLY A 207 -18.79 5.87 -0.20
N PHE A 208 -17.68 5.44 0.42
CA PHE A 208 -17.08 4.09 0.33
C PHE A 208 -16.78 3.50 1.71
N GLU A 209 -17.37 4.05 2.78
CA GLU A 209 -17.15 3.63 4.16
C GLU A 209 -17.59 2.18 4.40
N ASP A 210 -18.49 1.67 3.58
CA ASP A 210 -19.00 0.29 3.63
C ASP A 210 -17.99 -0.75 3.15
N CYS A 211 -16.99 -0.37 2.33
CA CYS A 211 -15.95 -1.28 1.84
C CYS A 211 -14.55 -0.98 2.40
N LEU A 212 -14.44 -0.08 3.38
CA LEU A 212 -13.21 0.26 4.06
C LEU A 212 -13.22 -0.27 5.48
N THR A 213 -12.04 -0.57 6.04
CA THR A 213 -11.96 -0.81 7.48
C THR A 213 -12.46 0.46 8.18
N PRO A 214 -13.38 0.37 9.15
CA PRO A 214 -13.86 1.54 9.85
C PRO A 214 -12.68 2.38 10.34
N LEU A 215 -12.63 3.65 9.92
CA LEU A 215 -11.78 4.63 10.56
C LEU A 215 -12.26 4.68 12.01
N LEU A 216 -11.59 3.96 12.92
CA LEU A 216 -11.88 4.10 14.33
C LEU A 216 -11.77 5.59 14.65
N PRO A 217 -12.77 6.19 15.33
CA PRO A 217 -12.69 7.58 15.70
C PRO A 217 -11.41 7.76 16.51
N SER A 218 -10.64 8.79 16.17
CA SER A 218 -9.57 9.27 17.03
C SER A 218 -10.21 9.68 18.36
N TYR A 219 -10.10 8.82 19.36
CA TYR A 219 -10.29 9.18 20.77
C TYR A 219 -9.13 10.07 21.21
#